data_AF-A0A644SWB7-F1
#
_entry.id   AF-A0A644SWB7-F1
#
_cell.length_a   1.000
_cell.length_b   1.000
_cell.length_c   1.000
_cell.angle_alpha   90.00
_cell.angle_beta   90.00
_cell.angle_gamma   90.00
#
_symmetry.space_group_name_H-M   'P 1'
#
loop_
_entity.id
_entity.type
_entity.pdbx_description
1 polymer ?
#
loop_
_entity_poly.entity_id
_entity_poly.type
_entity_poly.pdbx_seq_one_letter_code
_entity_poly.pdbx_strand_id
1 'polypeptide(L)'
;MAAKYHDIKITVLKKLEVPDIHKEYAADGVHTQCAKYKEGHEYICKNVVKPDGFCSWAWVAVQDKVVFLSLGHDYPWIKQKGFEIVCCADGLHPVLYKLERLPFDSKEL
;
A
#
# COMPACT_ATOMS: atom_id res chain seq x y z
N MET A 1 15.81 14.98 -18.92
CA MET A 1 14.59 14.19 -19.22
C MET A 1 13.86 13.99 -17.89
N ALA A 2 12.61 14.45 -17.76
CA ALA A 2 11.84 14.17 -16.55
C ALA A 2 11.59 12.65 -16.48
N ALA A 3 11.91 12.02 -15.36
CA ALA A 3 11.57 10.61 -15.15
C ALA A 3 10.04 10.48 -15.22
N LYS A 4 9.54 9.71 -16.19
CA LYS A 4 8.10 9.49 -16.37
C LYS A 4 7.68 8.41 -15.39
N TYR A 5 7.02 8.78 -14.30
CA TYR A 5 6.50 7.83 -13.31
C TYR A 5 5.14 7.31 -13.76
N HIS A 6 4.95 6.00 -13.64
CA HIS A 6 3.62 5.41 -13.74
C HIS A 6 2.81 5.71 -12.47
N ASP A 7 1.51 5.95 -12.65
CA ASP A 7 0.55 6.00 -11.55
C ASP A 7 0.39 4.61 -10.92
N ILE A 8 0.29 4.56 -9.60
CA ILE A 8 0.14 3.32 -8.84
C ILE A 8 -1.22 3.31 -8.15
N LYS A 9 -2.00 2.27 -8.44
CA LYS A 9 -3.23 1.97 -7.71
C LYS A 9 -2.90 1.16 -6.45
N ILE A 10 -3.40 1.63 -5.32
CA ILE A 10 -3.23 1.00 -4.00
C ILE A 10 -4.60 0.51 -3.54
N THR A 11 -4.79 -0.80 -3.46
CA THR A 11 -6.04 -1.40 -2.97
C THR A 11 -5.83 -2.01 -1.60
N VAL A 12 -6.70 -1.70 -0.64
CA VAL A 12 -6.73 -2.38 0.66
C VAL A 12 -7.31 -3.77 0.45
N LEU A 13 -6.48 -4.82 0.54
CA LEU A 13 -6.94 -6.19 0.32
C LEU A 13 -7.64 -6.75 1.55
N LYS A 14 -6.95 -6.71 2.69
CA LYS A 14 -7.40 -7.39 3.89
C LYS A 14 -6.83 -6.75 5.14
N LYS A 15 -7.65 -6.70 6.19
CA LYS A 15 -7.23 -6.41 7.55
C LYS A 15 -7.08 -7.73 8.29
N LEU A 16 -5.94 -7.89 8.97
CA LEU A 16 -5.66 -9.08 9.76
C LEU A 16 -5.72 -8.73 11.25
N GLU A 17 -6.10 -9.72 12.04
CA GLU A 17 -6.04 -9.66 13.51
C GLU A 17 -4.93 -10.59 13.98
N VAL A 18 -4.18 -10.13 14.99
CA VAL A 18 -3.10 -10.90 15.61
C VAL A 18 -3.40 -11.07 17.10
N PRO A 19 -4.41 -11.88 17.47
CA PRO A 19 -4.95 -11.92 18.83
C PRO A 19 -3.91 -12.30 19.88
N ASP A 20 -2.99 -13.21 19.55
CA ASP A 20 -1.94 -13.65 20.47
C ASP A 20 -0.95 -12.51 20.79
N ILE A 21 -0.47 -11.82 19.75
CA ILE A 21 0.44 -10.67 19.88
C ILE A 21 -0.27 -9.50 20.56
N HIS A 22 -1.53 -9.25 20.19
CA HIS A 22 -2.32 -8.15 20.76
C HIS A 22 -2.54 -8.36 22.26
N LYS A 23 -2.93 -9.57 22.68
CA LYS A 23 -3.14 -9.91 24.10
C LYS A 23 -1.86 -9.76 24.93
N GLU A 24 -0.70 -10.08 24.38
CA GLU A 24 0.56 -10.07 25.12
C GLU A 24 1.22 -8.67 25.15
N TYR A 25 1.09 -7.89 24.08
CA TYR A 25 1.89 -6.66 23.89
C TYR A 25 1.06 -5.38 23.71
N ALA A 26 -0.25 -5.45 23.44
CA ALA A 26 -1.06 -4.25 23.29
C ALA A 26 -1.48 -3.67 24.65
N ALA A 27 -1.56 -2.34 24.72
CA ALA A 27 -2.11 -1.67 25.89
C ALA A 27 -3.64 -1.86 25.98
N ASP A 28 -4.19 -1.76 27.18
CA ASP A 28 -5.63 -1.81 27.41
C ASP A 28 -6.37 -0.76 26.57
N GLY A 29 -7.40 -1.20 25.86
CA GLY A 29 -8.25 -0.33 25.02
C GLY A 29 -7.73 -0.10 23.60
N VAL A 30 -6.59 -0.67 23.20
CA VAL A 30 -6.14 -0.65 21.80
C VAL A 30 -7.06 -1.54 20.96
N HIS A 31 -7.53 -1.04 19.81
CA HIS A 31 -8.37 -1.83 18.90
C HIS A 31 -7.60 -3.03 18.33
N THR A 32 -8.28 -4.12 17.97
CA THR A 32 -7.63 -5.29 17.36
C THR A 32 -7.36 -5.11 15.86
N GLN A 33 -7.97 -4.09 15.26
CA GLN A 33 -7.92 -3.83 13.84
C GLN A 33 -7.69 -2.36 13.54
N CYS A 34 -7.07 -2.09 12.38
CA CYS A 34 -6.95 -0.73 11.89
C CYS A 34 -8.33 -0.10 11.65
N ALA A 35 -8.63 1.01 12.34
CA ALA A 35 -9.89 1.74 12.20
C ALA A 35 -9.94 2.63 10.95
N LYS A 36 -8.78 2.93 10.36
CA LYS A 36 -8.66 3.91 9.27
C LYS A 36 -9.07 3.38 7.89
N TYR A 37 -8.93 2.08 7.67
CA TYR A 37 -9.14 1.48 6.36
C TYR A 37 -10.36 0.58 6.32
N LYS A 38 -11.03 0.60 5.16
CA LYS A 38 -12.06 -0.37 4.78
C LYS A 38 -11.48 -1.28 3.69
N GLU A 39 -11.73 -2.57 3.81
CA GLU A 39 -11.33 -3.54 2.78
C GLU A 39 -11.98 -3.21 1.43
N GLY A 40 -11.24 -3.40 0.35
CA GLY A 40 -11.64 -3.03 -1.01
C GLY A 40 -11.51 -1.54 -1.34
N HIS A 41 -11.15 -0.69 -0.38
CA HIS A 41 -10.93 0.73 -0.68
C HIS A 41 -9.68 0.92 -1.57
N GLU A 42 -9.77 1.85 -2.51
CA GLU A 42 -8.75 2.05 -3.54
C GLU A 42 -8.26 3.50 -3.52
N TYR A 43 -6.94 3.67 -3.63
CA TYR A 43 -6.29 4.96 -3.75
C TYR A 43 -5.47 4.99 -5.03
N ILE A 44 -5.32 6.18 -5.61
CA ILE A 44 -4.43 6.39 -6.77
C ILE A 44 -3.30 7.29 -6.31
N CYS A 45 -2.08 6.76 -6.39
CA CYS A 45 -0.85 7.51 -6.20
C CYS A 45 -0.37 8.04 -7.56
N LYS A 46 -0.30 9.36 -7.67
CA LYS A 46 0.23 10.06 -8.85
C LYS A 46 1.59 10.67 -8.52
N ASN A 47 2.53 10.59 -9.46
CA ASN A 47 3.88 11.17 -9.31
C ASN A 47 4.60 10.75 -8.01
N VAL A 48 4.35 9.53 -7.52
CA VAL A 48 4.94 9.04 -6.26
C VAL A 48 4.59 9.90 -5.03
N VAL A 49 3.45 10.60 -5.08
CA VAL A 49 2.95 11.41 -3.96
C VAL A 49 1.92 10.61 -3.16
N LYS A 50 2.02 10.66 -1.83
CA LYS A 50 1.06 10.02 -0.93
C LYS A 50 -0.37 10.45 -1.29
N PRO A 51 -1.31 9.51 -1.52
CA PRO A 51 -2.70 9.86 -1.76
C PRO A 51 -3.32 10.59 -0.57
N ASP A 52 -4.30 11.44 -0.86
CA ASP A 52 -5.09 12.06 0.19
C ASP A 52 -5.90 11.01 0.97
N GLY A 53 -6.08 11.22 2.27
CA GLY A 53 -6.71 10.23 3.16
C GLY A 53 -5.86 8.99 3.49
N PHE A 54 -4.79 8.70 2.74
CA PHE A 54 -3.91 7.56 3.04
C PHE A 54 -3.11 7.78 4.33
N CYS A 55 -3.00 6.74 5.15
CA CYS A 55 -2.27 6.74 6.41
C CYS A 55 -0.79 7.03 6.18
N SER A 56 -0.26 8.05 6.88
CA SER A 56 1.16 8.40 6.79
C SER A 56 2.07 7.27 7.29
N TRP A 57 1.64 6.48 8.27
CA TRP A 57 2.41 5.33 8.77
C TRP A 57 2.47 4.21 7.73
N ALA A 58 1.32 3.86 7.12
CA ALA A 58 1.28 2.90 6.03
C ALA A 58 2.07 3.41 4.81
N TRP A 59 2.09 4.72 4.57
CA TRP A 59 2.85 5.33 3.47
C TRP A 59 4.34 5.03 3.55
N VAL A 60 4.94 5.10 4.74
CA VAL A 60 6.36 4.78 4.94
C VAL A 60 6.69 3.35 4.47
N ALA A 61 5.78 2.40 4.68
CA ALA A 61 5.96 1.00 4.27
C ALA A 61 5.78 0.77 2.76
N VAL A 62 4.99 1.61 2.07
CA VAL A 62 4.68 1.43 0.65
C VAL A 62 5.47 2.35 -0.28
N GLN A 63 6.03 3.46 0.21
CA GLN A 63 6.59 4.52 -0.62
C GLN A 63 7.73 4.03 -1.52
N ASP A 64 8.69 3.27 -0.99
CA ASP A 64 9.80 2.73 -1.77
C ASP A 64 9.30 1.76 -2.84
N LYS A 65 8.27 0.96 -2.52
CA LYS A 65 7.64 0.02 -3.44
C LYS A 65 6.90 0.74 -4.57
N VAL A 66 6.20 1.83 -4.23
CA VAL A 66 5.55 2.73 -5.20
C VAL A 66 6.59 3.33 -6.13
N VAL A 67 7.70 3.88 -5.62
CA VAL A 67 8.80 4.43 -6.47
C VAL A 67 9.31 3.36 -7.44
N PHE A 68 9.62 2.17 -6.92
CA PHE A 68 10.18 1.08 -7.72
C PHE A 68 9.22 0.63 -8.83
N LEU A 69 7.94 0.42 -8.52
CA LEU A 69 6.93 0.09 -9.51
C LEU A 69 6.71 1.23 -10.51
N SER A 70 6.64 2.47 -10.03
CA SER A 70 6.43 3.67 -10.86
C SER A 70 7.55 3.88 -11.89
N LEU A 71 8.76 3.40 -11.62
CA LEU A 71 9.89 3.42 -12.55
C LEU A 71 9.86 2.31 -13.61
N GLY A 72 8.85 1.42 -13.57
CA GLY A 72 8.71 0.33 -14.54
C GLY A 72 9.35 -0.99 -14.10
N HIS A 73 9.87 -1.09 -12.88
CA HIS A 73 10.44 -2.34 -12.38
C HIS A 73 9.37 -3.34 -11.94
N ASP A 74 9.74 -4.61 -11.86
CA ASP A 74 8.87 -5.71 -11.43
C ASP A 74 9.57 -6.52 -10.34
N TYR A 75 8.79 -7.09 -9.42
CA TYR A 75 9.31 -7.93 -8.35
C TYR A 75 9.35 -9.41 -8.77
N PRO A 76 10.50 -10.10 -8.62
CA PRO A 76 10.66 -11.47 -9.10
C PRO A 76 9.85 -12.51 -8.30
N TRP A 77 9.42 -12.18 -7.08
CA TRP A 77 8.58 -13.04 -6.23
C TRP A 77 7.08 -12.89 -6.50
N ILE A 78 6.66 -11.91 -7.29
CA ILE A 78 5.25 -11.71 -7.63
C ILE A 78 4.96 -12.33 -9.00
N LYS A 79 3.91 -13.16 -9.07
CA LYS A 79 3.52 -13.87 -10.30
C LYS A 79 3.16 -12.94 -11.46
N GLN A 80 2.59 -11.76 -11.17
CA GLN A 80 2.11 -10.80 -12.14
C GLN A 80 3.02 -9.57 -12.18
N LYS A 81 3.44 -9.16 -13.39
CA LYS A 81 4.28 -7.96 -13.56
C LYS A 81 3.51 -6.68 -13.21
N GLY A 82 4.21 -5.70 -12.65
CA GLY A 82 3.62 -4.43 -12.23
C GLY A 82 2.80 -4.50 -10.93
N PHE A 83 2.87 -5.61 -10.19
CA PHE A 83 2.18 -5.78 -8.91
C PHE A 83 3.15 -5.96 -7.76
N GLU A 84 2.72 -5.57 -6.56
CA GLU A 84 3.37 -5.91 -5.29
C GLU A 84 2.32 -6.03 -4.18
N ILE A 85 2.58 -6.88 -3.19
CA ILE A 85 1.76 -6.97 -1.97
C ILE A 85 2.60 -6.48 -0.80
N VAL A 86 2.08 -5.49 -0.07
CA VAL A 86 2.80 -4.84 1.05
C VAL A 86 1.93 -4.85 2.28
N CYS A 87 2.53 -5.04 3.46
CA CYS A 87 1.84 -4.88 4.73
C CYS A 87 2.11 -3.50 5.36
N CYS A 88 1.17 -3.01 6.17
CA CYS A 88 1.42 -1.87 7.05
C CYS A 88 2.59 -2.17 7.99
N ALA A 89 3.40 -1.16 8.31
CA ALA A 89 4.47 -1.27 9.32
C ALA A 89 3.96 -1.39 10.77
N ASP A 90 2.64 -1.38 10.98
CA ASP A 90 2.02 -1.59 12.28
C ASP A 90 1.74 -3.10 12.48
N GLY A 91 2.55 -3.73 13.34
CA GLY A 91 2.45 -5.15 13.66
C GLY A 91 1.24 -5.51 14.53
N LEU A 92 0.64 -4.54 15.26
CA LEU A 92 -0.57 -4.78 16.04
C LEU A 92 -1.83 -4.73 15.18
N HIS A 93 -1.77 -3.96 14.08
CA HIS A 93 -2.88 -3.80 13.14
C HIS A 93 -2.45 -4.09 11.69
N PRO A 94 -2.06 -5.33 11.37
CA PRO A 94 -1.59 -5.67 10.04
C PRO A 94 -2.68 -5.44 8.99
N VAL A 95 -2.36 -4.62 7.98
CA VAL A 95 -3.20 -4.37 6.81
C VAL A 95 -2.40 -4.72 5.56
N LEU A 96 -2.98 -5.54 4.69
CA LEU A 96 -2.40 -5.91 3.41
C LEU A 96 -2.91 -4.98 2.31
N TYR A 97 -1.98 -4.45 1.54
CA TYR A 97 -2.22 -3.60 0.38
C TYR A 97 -1.73 -4.29 -0.89
N LYS A 98 -2.50 -4.15 -1.97
CA LYS A 98 -2.07 -4.46 -3.33
C LYS A 98 -1.64 -3.18 -4.01
N LEU A 99 -0.42 -3.14 -4.50
CA LEU A 99 0.08 -2.11 -5.41
C LEU A 99 -0.03 -2.63 -6.84
N GLU A 100 -0.53 -1.79 -7.73
CA GLU A 100 -0.73 -2.11 -9.14
C GLU A 100 -0.29 -0.92 -9.99
N ARG A 101 0.68 -1.15 -10.89
CA ARG A 101 1.12 -0.16 -11.86
C ARG A 101 0.06 0.02 -12.94
N LEU A 102 -0.42 1.26 -13.09
CA LEU A 102 -1.36 1.61 -14.14
C LEU A 102 -0.62 1.82 -15.48
N PRO A 103 -1.24 1.46 -16.62
CA PRO A 103 -0.73 1.80 -17.94
C PRO A 103 -0.69 3.33 -18.10
N PHE A 104 0.23 3.83 -18.94
CA PHE A 104 0.21 5.24 -19.31
C PHE A 104 -1.05 5.53 -20.11
N ASP A 105 -1.94 6.37 -19.58
CA ASP A 105 -3.06 6.88 -20.34
C ASP A 105 -2.53 7.91 -21.35
N SER A 106 -2.58 7.57 -22.64
CA SER A 106 -2.10 8.42 -23.74
C SER A 106 -3.08 9.55 -24.09
N LYS A 107 -4.05 9.87 -23.23
CA LYS A 107 -5.07 10.90 -23.49
C LYS A 107 -4.71 12.32 -23.05
N GLU A 108 -3.54 12.52 -22.45
CA GLU A 108 -2.99 13.87 -22.17
C GLU A 108 -1.69 14.12 -22.94
N LEU A 109 -1.76 13.92 -24.27
CA LEU A 109 -0.77 14.38 -25.26
C LEU A 109 -1.35 15.54 -26.07
#